data_AF-A0A7K5Q1N3-F1
#
_entry.id   AF-A0A7K5Q1N3-F1
#
_cell.length_a   1.000
_cell.length_b   1.000
_cell.length_c   1.000
_cell.angle_alpha   90.00
_cell.angle_beta   90.00
_cell.angle_gamma   90.00
#
_symmetry.space_group_name_H-M   'P 1'
#
loop_
_entity.id
_entity.type
_entity.pdbx_description
1 polymer ?
#
loop_
_entity_poly.entity_id
_entity_poly.type
_entity_poly.pdbx_seq_one_letter_code
_entity_poly.pdbx_strand_id
1 'polypeptide(L)'
;RMERDAAFAQKKAERAVLRVHLREKYRLPKSELDENQIQMAGDDVGLPEDLQKMVAADQEEEEDKDSILGQLQNIQNMDMDAIKEKAQATFTEMKQAAEQKCSMM
;
A
#
# COMPACT_ATOMS: atom_id res chain seq x y z
N ARG A 1 -1.78 3.49 38.91
CA ARG A 1 -0.40 4.02 38.70
C ARG A 1 0.41 3.04 37.85
N MET A 2 0.51 1.77 38.25
CA MET A 2 1.23 0.71 37.51
C MET A 2 0.89 0.59 36.01
N GLU A 3 -0.39 0.60 35.62
CA GLU A 3 -0.79 0.47 34.20
C GLU A 3 -0.28 1.62 33.31
N ARG A 4 -0.23 2.83 33.85
CA ARG A 4 0.32 3.98 33.11
C ARG A 4 1.82 3.85 32.95
N ASP A 5 2.51 3.42 34.00
CA ASP A 5 3.96 3.26 33.99
C ASP A 5 4.39 2.14 33.02
N ALA A 6 3.61 1.06 32.93
CA ALA A 6 3.76 0.00 31.93
C ALA A 6 3.56 0.52 30.50
N ALA A 7 2.48 1.29 30.26
CA ALA A 7 2.23 1.90 28.94
C ALA A 7 3.34 2.91 28.55
N PHE A 8 3.89 3.65 29.51
CA PHE A 8 5.03 4.53 29.26
C PHE A 8 6.32 3.76 28.98
N ALA A 9 6.54 2.63 29.64
CA ALA A 9 7.68 1.76 29.38
C ALA A 9 7.62 1.18 27.95
N GLN A 10 6.45 0.70 27.54
CA GLN A 10 6.21 0.20 26.18
C GLN A 10 6.47 1.27 25.12
N LYS A 11 5.87 2.48 25.26
CA LYS A 11 6.11 3.59 24.32
C LYS A 11 7.57 4.03 24.25
N LYS A 12 8.31 3.96 25.37
CA LYS A 12 9.75 4.27 25.39
C LYS A 12 10.55 3.23 24.62
N ALA A 13 10.19 1.96 24.74
CA ALA A 13 10.83 0.88 24.02
C ALA A 13 10.52 0.96 22.52
N GLU A 14 9.27 1.18 22.11
CA GLU A 14 8.89 1.38 20.70
C GLU A 14 9.70 2.54 20.06
N ARG A 15 9.86 3.63 20.80
CA ARG A 15 10.68 4.76 20.36
C ARG A 15 12.17 4.41 20.27
N ALA A 16 12.65 3.50 21.13
CA ALA A 16 14.03 3.00 21.06
C ALA A 16 14.24 2.11 19.83
N VAL A 17 13.27 1.24 19.50
CA VAL A 17 13.27 0.42 18.27
C VAL A 17 13.36 1.29 17.02
N LEU A 18 12.54 2.33 16.93
CA LEU A 18 12.59 3.29 15.82
C LEU A 18 13.96 3.97 15.70
N ARG A 19 14.55 4.34 16.84
CA ARG A 19 15.89 4.93 16.90
C ARG A 19 16.98 3.95 16.44
N VAL A 20 16.83 2.65 16.69
CA VAL A 20 17.75 1.62 16.20
C VAL A 20 17.63 1.48 14.67
N HIS A 21 16.41 1.35 14.15
CA HIS A 21 16.19 1.23 12.70
C HIS A 21 16.70 2.43 11.91
N LEU A 22 16.52 3.66 12.41
CA LEU A 22 17.07 4.85 11.75
C LEU A 22 18.59 4.86 11.75
N ARG A 23 19.23 4.40 12.84
CA ARG A 23 20.69 4.29 12.89
C ARG A 23 21.20 3.26 11.90
N GLU A 24 20.55 2.12 11.78
CA GLU A 24 20.88 1.11 10.78
C GLU A 24 20.72 1.66 9.35
N LYS A 25 19.59 2.34 9.07
CA LYS A 25 19.32 2.96 7.76
C LYS A 25 20.40 3.95 7.34
N TYR A 26 20.88 4.77 8.27
CA TYR A 26 21.90 5.80 7.99
C TYR A 26 23.33 5.37 8.37
N ARG A 27 23.55 4.10 8.71
CA ARG A 27 24.86 3.54 9.12
C ARG A 27 25.51 4.29 10.29
N LEU A 28 24.69 4.77 11.22
CA LEU A 28 25.15 5.42 12.44
C LEU A 28 25.57 4.37 13.49
N PRO A 29 26.50 4.72 14.39
CA PRO A 29 26.90 3.83 15.48
C PRO A 29 25.73 3.43 16.37
N LYS A 30 25.70 2.16 16.79
CA LYS A 30 24.69 1.63 17.71
C LYS A 30 24.74 2.34 19.07
N SER A 31 23.60 2.39 19.75
CA SER A 31 23.44 3.01 21.05
C SER A 31 23.04 1.97 22.07
N GLU A 32 23.95 1.61 22.98
CA GLU A 32 23.70 0.64 24.05
C GLU A 32 22.53 1.05 24.95
N LEU A 33 22.31 2.36 25.12
CA LEU A 33 21.17 2.89 25.87
C LEU A 33 19.82 2.55 25.23
N ASP A 34 19.77 2.47 23.90
CA ASP A 34 18.55 2.14 23.18
C ASP A 34 18.30 0.62 23.22
N GLU A 35 19.36 -0.18 23.09
CA GLU A 35 19.28 -1.64 23.23
C GLU A 35 18.79 -2.05 24.62
N ASN A 36 19.31 -1.41 25.68
CA ASN A 36 18.85 -1.65 27.05
C ASN A 36 17.37 -1.27 27.26
N GLN A 37 16.90 -0.20 26.62
CA GLN A 37 15.48 0.22 26.71
C GLN A 37 14.54 -0.77 26.04
N ILE A 38 14.97 -1.40 24.95
CA ILE A 38 14.20 -2.44 24.26
C ILE A 38 14.16 -3.70 25.14
N GLN A 39 15.31 -4.17 25.61
CA GLN A 39 15.40 -5.36 26.48
C GLN A 39 14.59 -5.23 27.77
N MET A 40 14.52 -4.03 28.36
CA MET A 40 13.74 -3.78 29.58
C MET A 40 12.22 -3.90 29.38
N ALA A 41 11.70 -3.72 28.17
CA ALA A 41 10.28 -3.87 27.86
C ALA A 41 9.91 -5.28 27.36
N GLY A 42 10.90 -6.15 27.16
CA GLY A 42 10.75 -7.49 26.58
C GLY A 42 11.03 -7.51 25.07
N ASP A 43 11.24 -8.71 24.52
CA ASP A 43 11.59 -8.90 23.09
C ASP A 43 10.42 -8.61 22.12
N ASP A 44 9.20 -8.42 22.63
CA ASP A 44 8.00 -8.20 21.81
C ASP A 44 7.68 -6.71 21.64
N VAL A 45 8.70 -5.91 21.32
CA VAL A 45 8.54 -4.47 21.05
C VAL A 45 8.74 -4.24 19.56
N GLY A 46 7.63 -4.11 18.85
CA GLY A 46 7.59 -3.77 17.44
C GLY A 46 7.71 -2.26 17.18
N LEU A 47 7.68 -1.91 15.89
CA LEU A 47 7.46 -0.52 15.47
C LEU A 47 6.09 -0.02 15.95
N PRO A 48 5.95 1.26 16.31
CA PRO A 48 4.66 1.84 16.66
C PRO A 48 3.59 1.58 15.60
N GLU A 49 2.39 1.16 16.03
CA GLU A 49 1.27 0.82 15.14
C GLU A 49 0.88 1.98 14.21
N ASP A 50 0.96 3.22 14.70
CA ASP A 50 0.66 4.43 13.91
C ASP A 50 1.59 4.56 12.69
N LEU A 51 2.87 4.22 12.84
CA LEU A 51 3.83 4.27 11.73
C LEU A 51 3.61 3.11 10.76
N GLN A 52 3.23 1.94 11.27
CA GLN A 52 2.88 0.80 10.43
C GLN A 52 1.66 1.11 9.56
N LYS A 53 0.66 1.82 10.11
CA LYS A 53 -0.52 2.28 9.37
C LYS A 53 -0.18 3.31 8.29
N MET A 54 0.70 4.27 8.59
CA MET A 54 1.13 5.25 7.58
C MET A 54 1.84 4.57 6.40
N VAL A 55 2.71 3.59 6.67
CA VAL A 55 3.40 2.84 5.62
C VAL A 55 2.44 2.00 4.78
N ALA A 56 1.39 1.42 5.37
CA ALA A 56 0.40 0.64 4.64
C ALA A 56 -0.47 1.54 3.75
N ALA A 57 -0.92 2.69 4.26
CA ALA A 57 -1.72 3.65 3.49
C ALA A 57 -0.96 4.19 2.27
N ASP A 58 0.33 4.50 2.43
CA ASP A 58 1.18 4.97 1.32
C ASP A 58 1.37 3.91 0.22
N GLN A 59 1.29 2.60 0.55
CA GLN A 59 1.40 1.53 -0.45
C GLN A 59 0.14 1.39 -1.31
N GLU A 60 -1.04 1.52 -0.69
CA GLU A 60 -2.33 1.44 -1.42
C GLU A 60 -2.47 2.58 -2.44
N GLU A 61 -2.07 3.81 -2.09
CA GLU A 61 -2.14 4.95 -3.01
C GLU A 61 -1.20 4.86 -4.22
N GLU A 62 -0.07 4.17 -4.10
CA GLU A 62 0.88 3.98 -5.21
C GLU A 62 0.46 2.82 -6.12
N GLU A 63 -0.10 1.74 -5.59
CA GLU A 63 -0.64 0.64 -6.40
C GLU A 63 -1.77 1.09 -7.32
N ASP A 64 -2.64 2.00 -6.88
CA ASP A 64 -3.71 2.56 -7.71
C ASP A 64 -3.19 3.40 -8.89
N LYS A 65 -2.03 4.06 -8.72
CA LYS A 65 -1.38 4.86 -9.78
C LYS A 65 -0.59 3.99 -10.76
N ASP A 66 0.05 2.93 -10.27
CA ASP A 66 0.81 1.98 -11.08
C ASP A 66 -0.09 0.95 -11.78
N SER A 67 -1.34 0.79 -11.33
CA SER A 67 -2.32 -0.05 -11.99
C SER A 67 -2.64 0.49 -13.40
N ILE A 68 -2.76 -0.43 -14.37
CA ILE A 68 -3.04 -0.14 -15.78
C ILE A 68 -4.30 0.74 -15.93
N LEU A 69 -5.26 0.62 -15.00
CA LEU A 69 -6.48 1.43 -14.97
C LEU A 69 -6.21 2.89 -14.57
N GLY A 70 -5.32 3.13 -13.60
CA GLY A 70 -4.88 4.47 -13.17
C GLY A 70 -4.04 5.16 -14.24
N GLN A 71 -3.21 4.41 -14.97
CA GLN A 71 -2.50 4.91 -16.15
C GLN A 71 -3.46 5.33 -17.27
N LEU A 72 -4.54 4.59 -17.49
CA LEU A 72 -5.58 4.92 -18.49
C LEU A 72 -6.35 6.21 -18.13
N GLN A 73 -6.63 6.43 -16.83
CA GLN A 73 -7.28 7.66 -16.35
C GLN A 73 -6.39 8.91 -16.51
N ASN A 74 -5.07 8.75 -16.44
CA ASN A 74 -4.10 9.84 -16.66
C ASN A 74 -3.91 10.22 -18.14
N ILE A 75 -4.48 9.47 -19.08
CA ILE A 75 -4.46 9.84 -20.50
C ILE A 75 -5.54 10.89 -20.73
N GLN A 76 -5.15 12.17 -20.72
CA GLN A 76 -6.03 13.34 -20.91
C GLN A 76 -6.83 13.36 -22.24
N ASN A 77 -6.62 12.38 -23.13
CA ASN A 77 -7.19 12.33 -24.47
C ASN A 77 -7.99 11.04 -24.77
N MET A 78 -8.30 10.21 -23.78
CA MET A 78 -9.20 9.07 -24.01
C MET A 78 -10.66 9.51 -23.90
N ASP A 79 -11.27 9.78 -25.05
CA ASP A 79 -12.70 10.01 -25.18
C ASP A 79 -13.47 8.70 -24.88
N MET A 80 -13.93 8.56 -23.64
CA MET A 80 -14.68 7.38 -23.17
C MET A 80 -15.95 7.13 -23.98
N ASP A 81 -16.56 8.17 -24.57
CA ASP A 81 -17.74 8.03 -25.40
C ASP A 81 -17.37 7.36 -26.74
N ALA A 82 -16.23 7.72 -27.33
CA ALA A 82 -15.73 7.07 -28.55
C ALA A 82 -15.34 5.61 -28.33
N ILE A 83 -14.78 5.25 -27.16
CA ILE A 83 -14.47 3.85 -26.82
C ILE A 83 -15.77 3.06 -26.65
N LYS A 84 -16.75 3.62 -25.94
CA LYS A 84 -18.04 2.97 -25.71
C LYS A 84 -18.80 2.73 -27.01
N GLU A 85 -18.81 3.72 -27.90
CA GLU A 85 -19.44 3.59 -29.22
C GLU A 85 -18.76 2.51 -30.06
N LYS A 86 -17.42 2.49 -30.12
CA LYS A 86 -16.67 1.45 -30.85
C LYS A 86 -16.84 0.06 -30.26
N ALA A 87 -16.88 -0.07 -28.94
CA ALA A 87 -17.14 -1.34 -28.27
C ALA A 87 -18.56 -1.85 -28.53
N GLN A 88 -19.54 -0.94 -28.54
CA GLN A 88 -20.93 -1.30 -28.83
C GLN A 88 -21.11 -1.68 -30.31
N ALA A 89 -20.48 -0.95 -31.23
CA ALA A 89 -20.48 -1.25 -32.66
C ALA A 89 -19.84 -2.61 -32.95
N THR A 90 -18.65 -2.88 -32.41
CA THR A 90 -17.97 -4.18 -32.56
C THR A 90 -18.77 -5.33 -31.96
N PHE A 91 -19.43 -5.13 -30.81
CA PHE A 91 -20.32 -6.14 -30.25
C PHE A 91 -21.51 -6.45 -31.16
N THR A 92 -22.14 -5.42 -31.75
CA THR A 92 -23.25 -5.62 -32.69
C THR A 92 -22.82 -6.28 -33.98
N GLU A 93 -21.64 -5.94 -34.51
CA GLU A 93 -21.06 -6.57 -35.71
C GLU A 93 -20.71 -8.04 -35.45
N MET A 94 -20.10 -8.35 -34.30
CA MET A 94 -19.81 -9.73 -33.91
C MET A 94 -21.09 -10.55 -33.75
N LYS A 95 -22.13 -9.97 -33.14
CA LYS A 95 -23.44 -10.60 -32.98
C LYS A 95 -24.07 -10.89 -34.35
N GLN A 96 -24.10 -9.92 -35.26
CA GLN A 96 -24.63 -10.14 -36.62
C GLN A 96 -23.80 -11.16 -37.41
N ALA A 97 -22.48 -11.12 -37.31
CA ALA A 97 -21.60 -12.09 -37.96
C ALA A 97 -21.79 -13.52 -37.42
N ALA A 98 -22.06 -13.66 -36.11
CA ALA A 98 -22.39 -14.95 -35.50
C ALA A 98 -23.78 -15.44 -35.94
N GLU A 99 -24.78 -14.55 -35.96
CA GLU A 99 -26.14 -14.87 -36.43
C GLU A 99 -26.15 -15.28 -37.91
N GLN A 100 -25.38 -14.62 -38.78
CA GLN A 100 -25.23 -15.00 -40.18
C GLN A 100 -24.51 -16.34 -40.37
N LYS A 101 -23.49 -16.64 -39.53
CA LYS A 101 -22.80 -17.94 -39.58
C LYS A 101 -23.66 -19.09 -39.08
N CYS A 102 -24.53 -18.85 -38.09
CA CYS A 102 -25.50 -19.85 -37.63
C CYS A 102 -26.68 -20.06 -38.59
N SER A 103 -27.04 -19.07 -39.44
CA SER A 103 -28.10 -19.25 -40.44
C SER A 103 -27.65 -20.01 -41.70
N MET A 104 -26.34 -20.27 -41.85
CA MET A 104 -25.77 -21.03 -42.97
C MET A 104 -25.39 -22.47 -42.61
N MET A 105 -25.65 -22.91 -41.37
CA MET A 105 -25.65 -24.33 -40.95
C MET A 105 -27.07 -24.88 -40.96
#